data_AF-A0A174UW71-F1
#
_entry.id   AF-A0A174UW71-F1
#
_cell.length_a   1.000
_cell.length_b   1.000
_cell.length_c   1.000
_cell.angle_alpha   90.00
_cell.angle_beta   90.00
_cell.angle_gamma   90.00
#
_symmetry.space_group_name_H-M   'P 1'
#
loop_
_entity.id
_entity.type
_entity.pdbx_description
1 polymer ?
#
loop_
_entity_poly.entity_id
_entity_poly.type
_entity_poly.pdbx_seq_one_letter_code
_entity_poly.pdbx_strand_id
1 'polypeptide(L)'
;MEKDSKIFVAGHRGLVGSAILNNLRSKGYTNFLLRTHAELDLTDQAAVNEFFAAERPDYVFLSAAHVGGIMANSLYRADFIYNNLMIQNNVIHASWKNNVKKLLFLGSTCIYPREAPQPMPEDCLLTSPLEYSNEPYAIAKIAGIKMCESYNLQYGTNYIAVMPTNLYGPNDNFNLETSHVLPAMIRKIHLAKCLHTGDWEALRKDMDIRPVEGVSGKASEPEILSVLDKQGIRPGEVELWGTGKPLREFLWSEEMADASVYIMEHVDFEDVRQKEGEVRNTHINIGTGIELSIREVAELIRREIGFEGELRFNSSKPDGTLRKLTDVSKLHALGWRHTIEIEEGVKRLYEWYLGIEK
;
A
#
# COMPACT_ATOMS: atom_id res chain seq x y z
N MET A 1 4.02 23.49 -6.72
CA MET A 1 2.57 23.57 -6.42
C MET A 1 2.34 24.79 -5.53
N GLU A 2 1.33 25.62 -5.84
CA GLU A 2 0.98 26.76 -4.98
C GLU A 2 0.10 26.31 -3.81
N LYS A 3 0.18 26.97 -2.64
CA LYS A 3 -0.50 26.53 -1.40
C LYS A 3 -2.03 26.56 -1.47
N ASP A 4 -2.59 27.38 -2.35
CA ASP A 4 -4.01 27.53 -2.62
C ASP A 4 -4.51 26.69 -3.81
N SER A 5 -3.61 25.95 -4.48
CA SER A 5 -3.96 25.07 -5.60
C SER A 5 -5.03 24.07 -5.21
N LYS A 6 -5.99 23.82 -6.11
CA LYS A 6 -7.07 22.85 -5.88
C LYS A 6 -6.58 21.43 -6.11
N ILE A 7 -6.45 20.64 -5.05
CA ILE A 7 -5.84 19.31 -5.09
C ILE A 7 -6.90 18.22 -4.91
N PHE A 8 -7.08 17.37 -5.92
CA PHE A 8 -7.91 16.19 -5.82
C PHE A 8 -7.10 14.99 -5.31
N VAL A 9 -7.50 14.44 -4.16
CA VAL A 9 -6.92 13.20 -3.62
C VAL A 9 -7.94 12.07 -3.78
N ALA A 10 -7.84 11.34 -4.89
CA ALA A 10 -8.70 10.18 -5.14
C ALA A 10 -8.31 9.05 -4.18
N GLY A 11 -9.27 8.50 -3.42
CA GLY A 11 -8.98 7.44 -2.44
C GLY A 11 -8.49 7.94 -1.07
N HIS A 12 -8.80 9.19 -0.71
CA HIS A 12 -8.29 9.90 0.48
C HIS A 12 -8.51 9.22 1.86
N ARG A 13 -9.34 8.18 1.97
CA ARG A 13 -9.60 7.46 3.24
C ARG A 13 -8.77 6.20 3.42
N GLY A 14 -8.10 5.71 2.36
CA GLY A 14 -7.21 4.56 2.47
C GLY A 14 -5.89 4.92 3.16
N LEU A 15 -5.07 3.91 3.49
CA LEU A 15 -3.71 4.05 4.04
C LEU A 15 -2.90 5.14 3.31
N VAL A 16 -2.78 5.00 1.99
CA VAL A 16 -2.01 5.93 1.15
C VAL A 16 -2.65 7.31 1.06
N GLY A 17 -3.94 7.37 0.74
CA GLY A 17 -4.63 8.64 0.51
C GLY A 17 -4.73 9.50 1.76
N SER A 18 -4.89 8.88 2.93
CA SER A 18 -4.92 9.58 4.21
C SER A 18 -3.54 10.13 4.59
N ALA A 19 -2.47 9.36 4.38
CA ALA A 19 -1.10 9.81 4.58
C ALA A 19 -0.73 10.99 3.65
N ILE A 20 -1.10 10.93 2.36
CA ILE A 20 -0.91 12.04 1.40
C ILE A 20 -1.65 13.30 1.88
N LEU A 21 -2.91 13.16 2.28
CA LEU A 21 -3.70 14.29 2.76
C LEU A 21 -3.10 14.91 4.03
N ASN A 22 -2.60 14.10 4.96
CA ASN A 22 -1.94 14.57 6.18
C ASN A 22 -0.62 15.29 5.86
N ASN A 23 0.21 14.75 4.97
CA ASN A 23 1.47 15.38 4.54
C ASN A 23 1.21 16.72 3.82
N LEU A 24 0.21 16.78 2.93
CA LEU A 24 -0.17 18.04 2.27
C LEU A 24 -0.64 19.09 3.29
N ARG A 25 -1.45 18.70 4.27
CA ARG A 25 -1.89 19.61 5.35
C ARG A 25 -0.72 20.12 6.18
N SER A 26 0.20 19.25 6.58
CA SER A 26 1.38 19.66 7.37
C SER A 26 2.30 20.61 6.60
N LYS A 27 2.34 20.48 5.26
CA LYS A 27 3.03 21.41 4.34
C LYS A 27 2.23 22.68 4.02
N GLY A 28 1.05 22.87 4.62
CA GLY A 28 0.26 24.11 4.50
C GLY A 28 -0.66 24.21 3.27
N TYR A 29 -0.90 23.12 2.55
CA TYR A 29 -1.95 23.08 1.52
C TYR A 29 -3.33 23.04 2.20
N THR A 30 -4.31 23.75 1.63
CA THR A 30 -5.63 23.93 2.28
C THR A 30 -6.82 23.64 1.37
N ASN A 31 -6.66 23.73 0.05
CA ASN A 31 -7.75 23.62 -0.92
C ASN A 31 -7.89 22.19 -1.47
N PHE A 32 -8.47 21.31 -0.65
CA PHE A 32 -8.65 19.90 -0.98
C PHE A 32 -10.01 19.61 -1.60
N LEU A 33 -10.00 18.87 -2.70
CA LEU A 33 -11.17 18.26 -3.29
C LEU A 33 -11.18 16.78 -2.90
N LEU A 34 -12.19 16.37 -2.12
CA LEU A 34 -12.30 15.02 -1.57
C LEU A 34 -13.69 14.46 -1.87
N ARG A 35 -13.75 13.19 -2.27
CA ARG A 35 -14.99 12.43 -2.46
C ARG A 35 -14.82 11.02 -1.92
N THR A 36 -15.82 10.54 -1.21
CA THR A 36 -15.98 9.13 -0.84
C THR A 36 -16.54 8.35 -2.03
N HIS A 37 -16.44 7.02 -1.98
CA HIS A 37 -16.99 6.17 -3.03
C HIS A 37 -18.51 6.37 -3.22
N ALA A 38 -19.24 6.66 -2.14
CA ALA A 38 -20.68 6.93 -2.20
C ALA A 38 -21.02 8.27 -2.88
N GLU A 39 -20.10 9.24 -2.86
CA GLU A 39 -20.28 10.55 -3.50
C GLU A 39 -19.77 10.56 -4.94
N LEU A 40 -18.78 9.72 -5.26
CA LEU A 40 -18.20 9.58 -6.59
C LEU A 40 -17.65 8.17 -6.79
N ASP A 41 -18.38 7.34 -7.54
CA ASP A 41 -17.86 6.08 -8.04
C ASP A 41 -16.90 6.34 -9.19
N LEU A 42 -15.61 6.11 -8.96
CA LEU A 42 -14.56 6.34 -9.95
C LEU A 42 -14.60 5.34 -11.11
N THR A 43 -15.39 4.25 -11.00
CA THR A 43 -15.63 3.33 -12.13
C THR A 43 -16.68 3.87 -13.11
N ASP A 44 -17.54 4.80 -12.67
CA ASP A 44 -18.52 5.47 -13.51
C ASP A 44 -17.87 6.61 -14.31
N GLN A 45 -17.75 6.41 -15.62
CA GLN A 45 -17.13 7.37 -16.52
C GLN A 45 -17.90 8.70 -16.60
N ALA A 46 -19.23 8.67 -16.59
CA ALA A 46 -20.03 9.89 -16.70
C ALA A 46 -19.86 10.74 -15.44
N ALA A 47 -19.99 10.11 -14.27
CA ALA A 47 -19.82 10.79 -12.99
C ALA A 47 -18.43 11.42 -12.84
N VAL A 48 -17.36 10.71 -13.25
CA VAL A 48 -16.00 11.25 -13.22
C VAL A 48 -15.84 12.43 -14.18
N ASN A 49 -16.36 12.33 -15.41
CA ASN A 49 -16.27 13.43 -16.38
C ASN A 49 -17.00 14.68 -15.89
N GLU A 50 -18.21 14.53 -15.35
CA GLU A 50 -19.00 15.64 -14.79
C GLU A 50 -18.29 16.29 -13.60
N PHE A 51 -17.75 15.47 -12.69
CA PHE A 51 -17.00 15.95 -11.54
C PHE A 51 -15.77 16.77 -11.95
N PHE A 52 -14.94 16.28 -12.88
CA PHE A 52 -13.75 17.02 -13.32
C PHE A 52 -14.11 18.30 -14.09
N ALA A 53 -15.19 18.29 -14.88
CA ALA A 53 -15.67 19.47 -15.60
C ALA A 53 -16.18 20.57 -14.64
N ALA A 54 -16.88 20.18 -13.57
CA ALA A 54 -17.39 21.11 -12.57
C ALA A 54 -16.30 21.64 -11.64
N GLU A 55 -15.43 20.74 -11.16
CA GLU A 55 -14.50 21.07 -10.07
C GLU A 55 -13.15 21.58 -10.54
N ARG A 56 -12.68 21.15 -11.73
CA ARG A 56 -11.43 21.58 -12.38
C ARG A 56 -10.22 21.60 -11.42
N PRO A 57 -9.78 20.46 -10.86
CA PRO A 57 -8.61 20.43 -9.98
C PRO A 57 -7.33 20.83 -10.73
N ASP A 58 -6.41 21.50 -10.03
CA ASP A 58 -5.08 21.83 -10.56
C ASP A 58 -4.15 20.60 -10.54
N TYR A 59 -4.25 19.80 -9.47
CA TYR A 59 -3.38 18.66 -9.19
C TYR A 59 -4.19 17.45 -8.77
N VAL A 60 -3.72 16.26 -9.17
CA VAL A 60 -4.40 14.98 -8.85
C VAL A 60 -3.41 14.00 -8.24
N PHE A 61 -3.73 13.47 -7.06
CA PHE A 61 -3.13 12.27 -6.51
C PHE A 61 -4.10 11.11 -6.69
N LEU A 62 -3.79 10.18 -7.59
CA LEU A 62 -4.60 9.00 -7.87
C LEU A 62 -4.16 7.83 -6.98
N SER A 63 -4.66 7.82 -5.74
CA SER A 63 -4.42 6.76 -4.76
C SER A 63 -5.57 5.75 -4.60
N ALA A 64 -6.70 5.98 -5.30
CA ALA A 64 -7.81 5.05 -5.35
C ALA A 64 -7.45 3.80 -6.16
N ALA A 65 -7.74 2.62 -5.60
CA ALA A 65 -7.51 1.33 -6.24
C ALA A 65 -8.38 0.27 -5.57
N HIS A 66 -8.71 -0.79 -6.31
CA HIS A 66 -9.22 -2.02 -5.70
C HIS A 66 -8.01 -2.87 -5.27
N VAL A 67 -7.83 -3.05 -3.95
CA VAL A 67 -6.64 -3.64 -3.33
C VAL A 67 -7.03 -4.73 -2.33
N GLY A 68 -6.12 -5.68 -2.08
CA GLY A 68 -6.29 -6.73 -1.07
C GLY A 68 -5.09 -7.66 -1.00
N GLY A 69 -5.11 -8.59 -0.05
CA GLY A 69 -4.07 -9.61 0.11
C GLY A 69 -4.06 -10.68 -0.99
N ILE A 70 -3.19 -11.68 -0.83
CA ILE A 70 -2.97 -12.77 -1.82
C ILE A 70 -4.26 -13.53 -2.12
N MET A 71 -5.06 -13.84 -1.08
CA MET A 71 -6.33 -14.56 -1.21
C MET A 71 -7.34 -13.77 -2.04
N ALA A 72 -7.52 -12.48 -1.73
CA ALA A 72 -8.44 -11.60 -2.45
C ALA A 72 -8.07 -11.47 -3.93
N ASN A 73 -6.78 -11.25 -4.25
CA ASN A 73 -6.31 -11.17 -5.64
C ASN A 73 -6.56 -12.47 -6.42
N SER A 74 -6.42 -13.62 -5.75
CA SER A 74 -6.64 -14.93 -6.38
C SER A 74 -8.12 -15.24 -6.60
N LEU A 75 -9.00 -14.79 -5.70
CA LEU A 75 -10.45 -15.04 -5.78
C LEU A 75 -11.16 -14.06 -6.71
N TYR A 76 -10.90 -12.76 -6.57
CA TYR A 76 -11.64 -11.68 -7.24
C TYR A 76 -10.93 -11.16 -8.50
N ARG A 77 -10.27 -12.04 -9.26
CA ARG A 77 -9.38 -11.69 -10.39
C ARG A 77 -9.99 -10.69 -11.38
N ALA A 78 -11.27 -10.86 -11.73
CA ALA A 78 -11.99 -9.99 -12.65
C ALA A 78 -12.18 -8.57 -12.08
N ASP A 79 -12.56 -8.47 -10.80
CA ASP A 79 -12.78 -7.19 -10.13
C ASP A 79 -11.47 -6.39 -10.01
N PHE A 80 -10.37 -7.07 -9.70
CA PHE A 80 -9.05 -6.45 -9.62
C PHE A 80 -8.61 -5.83 -10.95
N ILE A 81 -8.78 -6.52 -12.07
CA ILE A 81 -8.41 -5.93 -13.38
C ILE A 81 -9.42 -4.88 -13.83
N TYR A 82 -10.72 -5.18 -13.80
CA TYR A 82 -11.75 -4.29 -14.34
C TYR A 82 -11.83 -2.97 -13.56
N ASN A 83 -11.97 -3.03 -12.23
CA ASN A 83 -12.15 -1.81 -11.44
C ASN A 83 -10.94 -0.89 -11.51
N ASN A 84 -9.72 -1.45 -11.42
CA ASN A 84 -8.50 -0.63 -11.52
C ASN A 84 -8.34 -0.01 -12.91
N LEU A 85 -8.62 -0.75 -13.99
CA LEU A 85 -8.65 -0.19 -15.34
C LEU A 85 -9.69 0.93 -15.48
N MET A 86 -10.91 0.74 -14.98
CA MET A 86 -11.95 1.77 -15.05
C MET A 86 -11.56 3.04 -14.29
N ILE A 87 -11.12 2.90 -13.03
CA ILE A 87 -10.68 4.02 -12.19
C ILE A 87 -9.56 4.81 -12.87
N GLN A 88 -8.50 4.14 -13.32
CA GLN A 88 -7.34 4.81 -13.91
C GLN A 88 -7.69 5.45 -15.27
N ASN A 89 -8.45 4.77 -16.12
CA ASN A 89 -8.85 5.29 -17.43
C ASN A 89 -9.67 6.56 -17.25
N ASN A 90 -10.68 6.52 -16.37
CA ASN A 90 -11.57 7.64 -16.12
C ASN A 90 -10.82 8.84 -15.55
N VAL A 91 -10.02 8.65 -14.49
CA VAL A 91 -9.33 9.76 -13.82
C VAL A 91 -8.23 10.36 -14.68
N ILE A 92 -7.39 9.54 -15.31
CA ILE A 92 -6.27 10.06 -16.13
C ILE A 92 -6.81 10.80 -17.36
N HIS A 93 -7.80 10.23 -18.05
CA HIS A 93 -8.39 10.87 -19.23
C HIS A 93 -9.16 12.16 -18.88
N ALA A 94 -9.96 12.14 -17.80
CA ALA A 94 -10.69 13.33 -17.35
C ALA A 94 -9.74 14.43 -16.86
N SER A 95 -8.61 14.08 -16.26
CA SER A 95 -7.55 15.01 -15.89
C SER A 95 -7.00 15.76 -17.11
N TRP A 96 -6.72 15.04 -18.19
CA TRP A 96 -6.22 15.64 -19.43
C TRP A 96 -7.27 16.56 -20.07
N LYS A 97 -8.51 16.07 -20.21
CA LYS A 97 -9.62 16.85 -20.77
C LYS A 97 -9.87 18.18 -20.05
N ASN A 98 -9.59 18.23 -18.75
CA ASN A 98 -9.85 19.38 -17.90
C ASN A 98 -8.59 20.19 -17.54
N ASN A 99 -7.48 19.95 -18.23
CA ASN A 99 -6.22 20.68 -18.09
C ASN A 99 -5.63 20.64 -16.67
N VAL A 100 -5.70 19.46 -16.00
CA VAL A 100 -4.95 19.21 -14.77
C VAL A 100 -3.45 19.42 -15.05
N LYS A 101 -2.81 20.27 -14.24
CA LYS A 101 -1.40 20.67 -14.43
C LYS A 101 -0.44 19.50 -14.26
N LYS A 102 -0.68 18.68 -13.23
CA LYS A 102 0.16 17.52 -12.91
C LYS A 102 -0.65 16.45 -12.18
N LEU A 103 -0.39 15.19 -12.49
CA LEU A 103 -1.03 14.03 -11.88
C LEU A 103 0.04 13.08 -11.37
N LEU A 104 -0.21 12.46 -10.22
CA LEU A 104 0.62 11.40 -9.69
C LEU A 104 -0.21 10.13 -9.54
N PHE A 105 0.21 9.06 -10.21
CA PHE A 105 -0.44 7.76 -10.22
C PHE A 105 0.31 6.76 -9.32
N LEU A 106 -0.44 6.11 -8.42
CA LEU A 106 0.10 5.10 -7.52
C LEU A 106 0.03 3.71 -8.18
N GLY A 107 1.18 3.22 -8.61
CA GLY A 107 1.44 1.84 -9.00
C GLY A 107 1.67 0.93 -7.78
N SER A 108 2.48 -0.10 -7.99
CA SER A 108 2.96 -1.01 -6.95
C SER A 108 4.13 -1.81 -7.52
N THR A 109 5.12 -2.17 -6.71
CA THR A 109 6.22 -3.07 -7.14
C THR A 109 5.72 -4.46 -7.54
N CYS A 110 4.45 -4.81 -7.30
CA CYS A 110 3.81 -6.01 -7.84
C CYS A 110 3.75 -6.06 -9.38
N ILE A 111 4.01 -4.95 -10.07
CA ILE A 111 4.10 -4.91 -11.53
C ILE A 111 5.36 -5.58 -12.09
N TYR A 112 6.37 -5.80 -11.25
CA TYR A 112 7.62 -6.37 -11.71
C TYR A 112 7.50 -7.90 -11.86
N PRO A 113 8.27 -8.49 -12.77
CA PRO A 113 8.22 -9.93 -12.98
C PRO A 113 8.53 -10.73 -11.72
N ARG A 114 7.99 -11.95 -11.63
CA ARG A 114 8.17 -12.82 -10.47
C ARG A 114 9.66 -13.11 -10.19
N GLU A 115 10.43 -13.31 -11.25
CA GLU A 115 11.86 -13.64 -11.22
C GLU A 115 12.72 -12.43 -11.62
N ALA A 116 12.28 -11.21 -11.26
CA ALA A 116 13.05 -9.99 -11.51
C ALA A 116 14.42 -10.01 -10.79
N PRO A 117 15.45 -9.37 -11.37
CA PRO A 117 16.72 -9.17 -10.68
C PRO A 117 16.51 -8.40 -9.37
N GLN A 118 17.39 -8.62 -8.39
CA GLN A 118 17.29 -8.03 -7.05
C GLN A 118 18.57 -7.24 -6.73
N PRO A 119 18.48 -5.96 -6.32
CA PRO A 119 17.25 -5.17 -6.19
C PRO A 119 16.57 -4.96 -7.56
N MET A 120 15.26 -4.68 -7.57
CA MET A 120 14.41 -4.57 -8.77
C MET A 120 14.45 -3.14 -9.33
N PRO A 121 15.20 -2.87 -10.43
CA PRO A 121 15.19 -1.58 -11.12
C PRO A 121 13.93 -1.38 -11.96
N GLU A 122 13.61 -0.13 -12.30
CA GLU A 122 12.44 0.19 -13.14
C GLU A 122 12.51 -0.40 -14.55
N ASP A 123 13.70 -0.68 -15.07
CA ASP A 123 13.89 -1.26 -16.40
C ASP A 123 13.58 -2.75 -16.48
N CYS A 124 13.39 -3.44 -15.35
CA CYS A 124 12.98 -4.84 -15.34
C CYS A 124 11.47 -5.05 -15.65
N LEU A 125 10.69 -3.96 -15.75
CA LEU A 125 9.28 -4.01 -16.12
C LEU A 125 9.07 -4.75 -17.45
N LEU A 126 8.13 -5.71 -17.47
CA LEU A 126 7.73 -6.48 -18.66
C LEU A 126 8.86 -7.34 -19.29
N THR A 127 9.90 -7.69 -18.54
CA THR A 127 11.00 -8.53 -19.03
C THR A 127 10.76 -10.04 -18.89
N SER A 128 9.82 -10.47 -18.04
CA SER A 128 9.43 -11.88 -17.85
C SER A 128 8.03 -11.99 -17.20
N PRO A 129 7.46 -13.20 -16.99
CA PRO A 129 6.11 -13.37 -16.44
C PRO A 129 5.90 -12.75 -15.04
N LEU A 130 4.67 -12.30 -14.79
CA LEU A 130 4.23 -11.76 -13.51
C LEU A 130 3.93 -12.88 -12.50
N GLU A 131 3.77 -12.49 -11.24
CA GLU A 131 3.30 -13.39 -10.19
C GLU A 131 1.82 -13.77 -10.44
N TYR A 132 1.53 -15.07 -10.60
CA TYR A 132 0.20 -15.55 -10.99
C TYR A 132 -0.92 -15.05 -10.06
N SER A 133 -0.66 -15.02 -8.76
CA SER A 133 -1.66 -14.65 -7.75
C SER A 133 -2.14 -13.21 -7.86
N ASN A 134 -1.32 -12.28 -8.36
CA ASN A 134 -1.65 -10.85 -8.47
C ASN A 134 -1.63 -10.33 -9.92
N GLU A 135 -1.43 -11.21 -10.91
CA GLU A 135 -1.30 -10.85 -12.33
C GLU A 135 -2.40 -9.89 -12.85
N PRO A 136 -3.70 -10.08 -12.58
CA PRO A 136 -4.73 -9.16 -13.09
C PRO A 136 -4.58 -7.73 -12.54
N TYR A 137 -4.25 -7.60 -11.26
CA TYR A 137 -3.96 -6.32 -10.62
C TYR A 137 -2.69 -5.67 -11.19
N ALA A 138 -1.63 -6.47 -11.33
CA ALA A 138 -0.36 -6.02 -11.89
C ALA A 138 -0.54 -5.51 -13.33
N ILE A 139 -1.25 -6.24 -14.19
CA ILE A 139 -1.55 -5.80 -15.56
C ILE A 139 -2.32 -4.48 -15.59
N ALA A 140 -3.33 -4.30 -14.72
CA ALA A 140 -4.04 -3.02 -14.63
C ALA A 140 -3.09 -1.87 -14.26
N LYS A 141 -2.23 -2.05 -13.25
CA LYS A 141 -1.23 -1.04 -12.85
C LYS A 141 -0.19 -0.75 -13.93
N ILE A 142 0.25 -1.76 -14.67
CA ILE A 142 1.12 -1.59 -15.84
C ILE A 142 0.42 -0.72 -16.89
N ALA A 143 -0.86 -1.01 -17.19
CA ALA A 143 -1.63 -0.19 -18.12
C ALA A 143 -1.77 1.27 -17.64
N GLY A 144 -1.86 1.52 -16.33
CA GLY A 144 -1.95 2.88 -15.77
C GLY A 144 -0.64 3.66 -15.91
N ILE A 145 0.49 2.98 -15.70
CA ILE A 145 1.83 3.54 -15.95
C ILE A 145 1.99 3.89 -17.42
N LYS A 146 1.63 2.95 -18.32
CA LYS A 146 1.70 3.19 -19.76
C LYS A 146 0.74 4.27 -20.21
N MET A 147 -0.41 4.39 -19.58
CA MET A 147 -1.32 5.50 -19.82
C MET A 147 -0.67 6.84 -19.46
N CYS A 148 -0.09 7.00 -18.27
CA CYS A 148 0.61 8.24 -17.90
C CYS A 148 1.73 8.58 -18.90
N GLU A 149 2.61 7.61 -19.19
CA GLU A 149 3.72 7.76 -20.16
C GLU A 149 3.21 8.17 -21.55
N SER A 150 2.16 7.52 -22.07
CA SER A 150 1.59 7.84 -23.38
C SER A 150 0.93 9.21 -23.44
N TYR A 151 0.21 9.63 -22.40
CA TYR A 151 -0.37 10.98 -22.35
C TYR A 151 0.72 12.06 -22.34
N ASN A 152 1.82 11.82 -21.61
CA ASN A 152 2.95 12.76 -21.58
C ASN A 152 3.59 12.89 -22.97
N LEU A 153 3.84 11.76 -23.64
CA LEU A 153 4.46 11.73 -24.96
C LEU A 153 3.56 12.33 -26.05
N GLN A 154 2.26 12.07 -26.02
CA GLN A 154 1.32 12.47 -27.07
C GLN A 154 0.78 13.90 -26.88
N TYR A 155 0.50 14.29 -25.63
CA TYR A 155 -0.21 15.52 -25.32
C TYR A 155 0.59 16.50 -24.45
N GLY A 156 1.85 16.18 -24.10
CA GLY A 156 2.69 17.05 -23.28
C GLY A 156 2.18 17.22 -21.84
N THR A 157 1.42 16.25 -21.32
CA THR A 157 1.02 16.25 -19.91
C THR A 157 2.21 16.00 -18.99
N ASN A 158 2.02 16.23 -17.70
CA ASN A 158 2.99 15.94 -16.65
C ASN A 158 2.43 14.92 -15.65
N TYR A 159 2.25 13.69 -16.10
CA TYR A 159 1.65 12.61 -15.32
C TYR A 159 2.73 11.62 -14.89
N ILE A 160 3.04 11.60 -13.60
CA ILE A 160 4.13 10.79 -13.04
C ILE A 160 3.55 9.55 -12.37
N ALA A 161 4.11 8.38 -12.67
CA ALA A 161 3.75 7.15 -11.98
C ALA A 161 4.83 6.77 -10.96
N VAL A 162 4.41 6.32 -9.78
CA VAL A 162 5.31 5.89 -8.69
C VAL A 162 4.96 4.48 -8.21
N MET A 163 5.98 3.70 -7.81
CA MET A 163 5.88 2.27 -7.49
C MET A 163 6.34 2.08 -6.05
N PRO A 164 5.44 2.30 -5.08
CA PRO A 164 5.74 1.98 -3.71
C PRO A 164 5.97 0.48 -3.53
N THR A 165 6.95 0.16 -2.68
CA THR A 165 7.14 -1.17 -2.09
C THR A 165 6.01 -1.51 -1.10
N ASN A 166 6.15 -2.57 -0.29
CA ASN A 166 5.12 -2.91 0.71
C ASN A 166 4.98 -1.77 1.72
N LEU A 167 3.76 -1.25 1.84
CA LEU A 167 3.44 -0.15 2.74
C LEU A 167 2.87 -0.67 4.06
N TYR A 168 3.13 0.07 5.13
CA TYR A 168 2.49 -0.13 6.44
C TYR A 168 2.31 1.23 7.13
N GLY A 169 1.32 1.33 8.00
CA GLY A 169 1.09 2.55 8.78
C GLY A 169 -0.34 2.74 9.26
N PRO A 170 -0.69 3.94 9.74
CA PRO A 170 -2.01 4.25 10.26
C PRO A 170 -3.10 3.99 9.21
N ASN A 171 -4.26 3.48 9.64
CA ASN A 171 -5.37 3.08 8.75
C ASN A 171 -5.09 1.86 7.85
N ASP A 172 -4.06 1.05 8.13
CA ASP A 172 -3.91 -0.26 7.48
C ASP A 172 -5.02 -1.24 7.92
N ASN A 173 -5.18 -2.33 7.16
CA ASN A 173 -6.19 -3.34 7.41
C ASN A 173 -5.67 -4.42 8.37
N PHE A 174 -6.24 -4.47 9.58
CA PHE A 174 -5.94 -5.48 10.61
C PHE A 174 -6.97 -6.63 10.67
N ASN A 175 -7.84 -6.79 9.67
CA ASN A 175 -8.71 -7.96 9.57
C ASN A 175 -7.87 -9.20 9.19
N LEU A 176 -7.83 -10.24 10.03
CA LEU A 176 -6.93 -11.40 9.84
C LEU A 176 -7.16 -12.21 8.56
N GLU A 177 -8.31 -12.04 7.88
CA GLU A 177 -8.66 -12.75 6.64
C GLU A 177 -8.19 -11.99 5.40
N THR A 178 -8.14 -10.65 5.49
CA THR A 178 -7.92 -9.76 4.34
C THR A 178 -6.70 -8.84 4.48
N SER A 179 -6.06 -8.82 5.65
CA SER A 179 -4.90 -7.99 5.98
C SER A 179 -3.64 -8.37 5.19
N HIS A 180 -2.74 -7.42 5.05
CA HIS A 180 -1.37 -7.68 4.61
C HIS A 180 -0.52 -8.28 5.75
N VAL A 181 0.68 -8.75 5.41
CA VAL A 181 1.53 -9.54 6.32
C VAL A 181 1.86 -8.82 7.64
N LEU A 182 2.25 -7.54 7.59
CA LEU A 182 2.68 -6.78 8.77
C LEU A 182 1.52 -6.51 9.76
N PRO A 183 0.37 -5.93 9.34
CA PRO A 183 -0.76 -5.74 10.25
C PRO A 183 -1.34 -7.07 10.77
N ALA A 184 -1.31 -8.14 9.96
CA ALA A 184 -1.68 -9.47 10.42
C ALA A 184 -0.78 -9.95 11.57
N MET A 185 0.54 -9.83 11.42
CA MET A 185 1.50 -10.25 12.46
C MET A 185 1.34 -9.45 13.75
N ILE A 186 1.22 -8.12 13.66
CA ILE A 186 0.96 -7.25 14.83
C ILE A 186 -0.26 -7.75 15.59
N ARG A 187 -1.38 -7.95 14.88
CA ARG A 187 -2.62 -8.37 15.52
C ARG A 187 -2.55 -9.78 16.11
N LYS A 188 -1.98 -10.75 15.39
CA LYS A 188 -1.81 -12.12 15.90
C LYS A 188 -0.99 -12.14 17.19
N ILE A 189 0.13 -11.41 17.20
CA ILE A 189 1.03 -11.34 18.36
C ILE A 189 0.38 -10.58 19.52
N HIS A 190 -0.36 -9.50 19.25
CA HIS A 190 -1.15 -8.79 20.27
C HIS A 190 -2.18 -9.70 20.92
N LEU A 191 -2.98 -10.43 20.13
CA LEU A 191 -4.00 -11.35 20.65
C LEU A 191 -3.38 -12.50 21.44
N ALA A 192 -2.24 -13.04 20.97
CA ALA A 192 -1.50 -14.07 21.71
C ALA A 192 -0.93 -13.56 23.03
N LYS A 193 -0.46 -12.30 23.08
CA LYS A 193 -0.06 -11.65 24.33
C LYS A 193 -1.22 -11.57 25.30
N CYS A 194 -2.38 -11.08 24.87
CA CYS A 194 -3.56 -11.01 25.73
C CYS A 194 -3.96 -12.38 26.28
N LEU A 195 -3.95 -13.43 25.45
CA LEU A 195 -4.18 -14.81 25.92
C LEU A 195 -3.12 -15.27 26.92
N HIS A 196 -1.85 -14.96 26.66
CA HIS A 196 -0.73 -15.39 27.49
C HIS A 196 -0.73 -14.72 28.87
N THR A 197 -1.11 -13.44 28.95
CA THR A 197 -1.18 -12.68 30.21
C THR A 197 -2.54 -12.74 30.90
N GLY A 198 -3.53 -13.42 30.30
CA GLY A 198 -4.90 -13.49 30.81
C GLY A 198 -5.68 -12.17 30.69
N ASP A 199 -5.26 -11.25 29.81
CA ASP A 199 -5.92 -9.96 29.57
C ASP A 199 -7.13 -10.13 28.62
N TRP A 200 -8.19 -10.74 29.17
CA TRP A 200 -9.44 -10.98 28.44
C TRP A 200 -10.19 -9.68 28.09
N GLU A 201 -9.99 -8.61 28.83
CA GLU A 201 -10.63 -7.33 28.56
C GLU A 201 -10.10 -6.74 27.25
N ALA A 202 -8.77 -6.64 27.09
CA ALA A 202 -8.15 -6.16 25.87
C ALA A 202 -8.46 -7.08 24.68
N LEU A 203 -8.42 -8.40 24.88
CA LEU A 203 -8.74 -9.38 23.84
C LEU A 203 -10.16 -9.22 23.31
N ARG A 204 -11.15 -9.16 24.20
CA ARG A 204 -12.56 -9.02 23.81
C ARG A 204 -12.79 -7.66 23.14
N LYS A 205 -12.16 -6.59 23.63
CA LYS A 205 -12.23 -5.27 22.99
C LYS A 205 -11.70 -5.31 21.56
N ASP A 206 -10.55 -5.94 21.29
CA ASP A 206 -10.06 -6.08 19.92
C ASP A 206 -11.04 -6.87 19.03
N MET A 207 -11.50 -8.03 19.52
CA MET A 207 -12.39 -8.90 18.74
C MET A 207 -13.77 -8.28 18.49
N ASP A 208 -14.26 -7.38 19.36
CA ASP A 208 -15.46 -6.61 19.11
C ASP A 208 -15.28 -5.58 18.00
N ILE A 209 -14.12 -4.93 17.93
CA ILE A 209 -13.81 -3.98 16.86
C ILE A 209 -13.56 -4.73 15.55
N ARG A 210 -12.94 -5.92 15.62
CA ARG A 210 -12.49 -6.69 14.47
C ARG A 210 -12.83 -8.19 14.67
N PRO A 211 -14.06 -8.63 14.40
CA PRO A 211 -14.39 -10.05 14.52
C PRO A 211 -13.50 -10.95 13.66
N VAL A 212 -13.29 -12.20 14.09
CA VAL A 212 -12.53 -13.22 13.35
C VAL A 212 -13.51 -14.33 12.95
N GLU A 213 -13.64 -14.63 11.66
CA GLU A 213 -14.66 -15.58 11.14
C GLU A 213 -16.08 -15.28 11.68
N GLY A 214 -16.42 -14.00 11.91
CA GLY A 214 -17.70 -13.55 12.47
C GLY A 214 -17.83 -13.68 14.00
N VAL A 215 -16.83 -14.23 14.70
CA VAL A 215 -16.81 -14.33 16.17
C VAL A 215 -16.28 -13.03 16.77
N SER A 216 -17.08 -12.43 17.66
CA SER A 216 -16.76 -11.16 18.36
C SER A 216 -16.30 -11.41 19.80
N GLY A 217 -15.89 -10.34 20.50
CA GLY A 217 -15.54 -10.37 21.91
C GLY A 217 -16.70 -10.70 22.86
N LYS A 218 -17.93 -10.80 22.35
CA LYS A 218 -19.12 -11.22 23.13
C LYS A 218 -19.36 -12.73 23.14
N ALA A 219 -18.63 -13.50 22.32
CA ALA A 219 -18.76 -14.96 22.26
C ALA A 219 -18.20 -15.63 23.53
N SER A 220 -18.51 -16.93 23.70
CA SER A 220 -17.97 -17.70 24.82
C SER A 220 -16.45 -17.89 24.67
N GLU A 221 -15.73 -18.09 25.79
CA GLU A 221 -14.27 -18.34 25.73
C GLU A 221 -13.89 -19.53 24.84
N PRO A 222 -14.60 -20.68 24.87
CA PRO A 222 -14.30 -21.80 23.97
C PRO A 222 -14.43 -21.44 22.49
N GLU A 223 -15.44 -20.64 22.11
CA GLU A 223 -15.63 -20.19 20.72
C GLU A 223 -14.50 -19.25 20.28
N ILE A 224 -14.13 -18.30 21.15
CA ILE A 224 -13.02 -17.37 20.91
C ILE A 224 -11.69 -18.14 20.76
N LEU A 225 -11.39 -19.05 21.69
CA LEU A 225 -10.17 -19.85 21.64
C LEU A 225 -10.13 -20.72 20.38
N SER A 226 -11.26 -21.32 19.99
CA SER A 226 -11.35 -22.16 18.80
C SER A 226 -11.05 -21.36 17.51
N VAL A 227 -11.62 -20.16 17.36
CA VAL A 227 -11.37 -19.36 16.16
C VAL A 227 -9.96 -18.79 16.12
N LEU A 228 -9.40 -18.39 17.26
CA LEU A 228 -8.03 -17.90 17.35
C LEU A 228 -7.02 -19.02 17.05
N ASP A 229 -7.26 -20.24 17.53
CA ASP A 229 -6.42 -21.40 17.28
C ASP A 229 -6.33 -21.75 15.78
N LYS A 230 -7.45 -21.66 15.04
CA LYS A 230 -7.45 -21.80 13.57
C LYS A 230 -6.55 -20.79 12.87
N GLN A 231 -6.43 -19.59 13.44
CA GLN A 231 -5.55 -18.53 12.95
C GLN A 231 -4.10 -18.69 13.44
N GLY A 232 -3.80 -19.75 14.19
CA GLY A 232 -2.48 -20.02 14.77
C GLY A 232 -2.19 -19.15 15.99
N ILE A 233 -3.21 -18.68 16.72
CA ILE A 233 -3.06 -17.83 17.90
C ILE A 233 -3.44 -18.68 19.12
N ARG A 234 -2.44 -19.01 19.95
CA ARG A 234 -2.61 -19.83 21.16
C ARG A 234 -1.97 -19.13 22.36
N PRO A 235 -2.35 -19.47 23.61
CA PRO A 235 -1.66 -18.96 24.79
C PRO A 235 -0.16 -19.32 24.74
N GLY A 236 0.70 -18.31 24.63
CA GLY A 236 2.16 -18.50 24.58
C GLY A 236 2.74 -18.95 23.23
N GLU A 237 1.94 -19.07 22.17
CA GLU A 237 2.43 -19.43 20.83
C GLU A 237 1.69 -18.66 19.72
N VAL A 238 2.44 -18.17 18.72
CA VAL A 238 1.88 -17.73 17.44
C VAL A 238 2.47 -18.56 16.31
N GLU A 239 1.62 -19.24 15.54
CA GLU A 239 2.01 -19.92 14.31
C GLU A 239 1.95 -18.96 13.11
N LEU A 240 3.08 -18.83 12.41
CA LEU A 240 3.22 -18.12 11.15
C LEU A 240 3.51 -19.11 10.03
N TRP A 241 2.89 -18.92 8.87
CA TRP A 241 3.07 -19.82 7.72
C TRP A 241 4.40 -19.58 7.01
N GLY A 242 4.98 -20.68 6.48
CA GLY A 242 6.24 -20.66 5.75
C GLY A 242 7.45 -20.88 6.65
N THR A 243 8.64 -20.69 6.08
CA THR A 243 9.92 -20.89 6.78
C THR A 243 10.40 -19.64 7.53
N GLY A 244 9.82 -18.48 7.19
CA GLY A 244 10.25 -17.17 7.66
C GLY A 244 11.49 -16.62 6.93
N LYS A 245 12.05 -17.37 5.98
CA LYS A 245 13.22 -16.98 5.17
C LYS A 245 12.94 -15.92 4.09
N PRO A 246 11.72 -15.78 3.51
CA PRO A 246 11.51 -14.79 2.47
C PRO A 246 11.89 -13.37 2.93
N LEU A 247 12.60 -12.64 2.07
CA LEU A 247 13.06 -11.28 2.30
C LEU A 247 12.06 -10.27 1.72
N ARG A 248 11.71 -9.25 2.50
CA ARG A 248 10.76 -8.20 2.14
C ARG A 248 11.30 -6.84 2.57
N GLU A 249 10.95 -5.86 1.77
CA GLU A 249 11.09 -4.44 2.07
C GLU A 249 9.76 -3.87 2.58
N PHE A 250 9.83 -2.94 3.52
CA PHE A 250 8.69 -2.26 4.13
C PHE A 250 8.95 -0.75 4.20
N LEU A 251 7.97 0.06 3.81
CA LEU A 251 8.05 1.51 3.83
C LEU A 251 6.89 2.12 4.63
N TRP A 252 7.21 3.03 5.55
CA TRP A 252 6.22 3.76 6.32
C TRP A 252 5.31 4.58 5.40
N SER A 253 4.00 4.49 5.59
CA SER A 253 3.02 5.11 4.68
C SER A 253 3.16 6.64 4.59
N GLU A 254 3.60 7.31 5.65
CA GLU A 254 3.84 8.76 5.61
C GLU A 254 5.13 9.13 4.88
N GLU A 255 6.13 8.24 4.85
CA GLU A 255 7.33 8.43 4.02
C GLU A 255 6.98 8.28 2.54
N MET A 256 6.16 7.30 2.19
CA MET A 256 5.64 7.17 0.83
C MET A 256 4.80 8.40 0.42
N ALA A 257 3.97 8.91 1.33
CA ALA A 257 3.22 10.14 1.12
C ALA A 257 4.16 11.35 0.92
N ASP A 258 5.20 11.47 1.74
CA ASP A 258 6.19 12.55 1.60
C ASP A 258 6.93 12.47 0.26
N ALA A 259 7.39 11.28 -0.14
CA ALA A 259 7.99 11.04 -1.45
C ALA A 259 7.04 11.42 -2.59
N SER A 260 5.76 11.06 -2.48
CA SER A 260 4.74 11.39 -3.48
C SER A 260 4.52 12.90 -3.59
N VAL A 261 4.43 13.61 -2.46
CA VAL A 261 4.29 15.07 -2.45
C VAL A 261 5.56 15.74 -2.97
N TYR A 262 6.74 15.25 -2.58
CA TYR A 262 8.03 15.72 -3.09
C TYR A 262 8.12 15.61 -4.62
N ILE A 263 7.77 14.45 -5.18
CA ILE A 263 7.75 14.24 -6.64
C ILE A 263 6.77 15.20 -7.31
N MET A 264 5.58 15.38 -6.73
CA MET A 264 4.61 16.33 -7.26
C MET A 264 5.16 17.77 -7.25
N GLU A 265 5.89 18.16 -6.20
CA GLU A 265 6.46 19.50 -6.04
C GLU A 265 7.71 19.75 -6.90
N HIS A 266 8.54 18.73 -7.14
CA HIS A 266 9.92 18.91 -7.61
C HIS A 266 10.32 18.14 -8.87
N VAL A 267 9.54 17.13 -9.31
CA VAL A 267 9.97 16.22 -10.39
C VAL A 267 8.96 16.19 -11.52
N ASP A 268 9.35 16.65 -12.70
CA ASP A 268 8.52 16.64 -13.90
C ASP A 268 8.86 15.48 -14.84
N PHE A 269 8.01 15.21 -15.82
CA PHE A 269 8.23 14.13 -16.78
C PHE A 269 9.56 14.29 -17.53
N GLU A 270 9.97 15.53 -17.76
CA GLU A 270 11.26 15.85 -18.40
C GLU A 270 12.47 15.41 -17.59
N ASP A 271 12.35 15.25 -16.27
CA ASP A 271 13.45 14.80 -15.40
C ASP A 271 13.64 13.28 -15.44
N VAL A 272 12.59 12.54 -15.82
CA VAL A 272 12.58 11.06 -15.77
C VAL A 272 12.57 10.39 -17.15
N ARG A 273 12.32 11.14 -18.22
CA ARG A 273 12.39 10.61 -19.58
C ARG A 273 13.83 10.49 -20.09
N GLN A 274 14.05 9.50 -20.95
CA GLN A 274 15.25 9.45 -21.76
C GLN A 274 15.28 10.65 -22.73
N LYS A 275 16.46 11.27 -22.86
CA LYS A 275 16.71 12.41 -23.77
C LYS A 275 16.94 11.94 -25.21
N GLU A 276 17.43 10.72 -25.38
CA GLU A 276 17.68 10.09 -26.67
C GLU A 276 17.05 8.69 -26.71
N GLY A 277 16.65 8.22 -27.89
CA GLY A 277 16.10 6.88 -28.08
C GLY A 277 14.64 6.70 -27.65
N GLU A 278 14.26 5.45 -27.38
CA GLU A 278 12.91 5.08 -26.94
C GLU A 278 12.66 5.54 -25.49
N VAL A 279 11.61 6.33 -25.27
CA VAL A 279 11.19 6.72 -23.93
C VAL A 279 10.36 5.59 -23.31
N ARG A 280 10.90 4.95 -22.27
CA ARG A 280 10.26 3.84 -21.56
C ARG A 280 10.66 3.85 -20.08
N ASN A 281 9.80 3.29 -19.23
CA ASN A 281 10.11 3.04 -17.81
C ASN A 281 10.44 4.34 -17.05
N THR A 282 9.70 5.40 -17.38
CA THR A 282 9.77 6.74 -16.77
C THR A 282 9.20 6.83 -15.37
N HIS A 283 8.67 5.71 -14.88
CA HIS A 283 8.07 5.55 -13.57
C HIS A 283 9.16 5.51 -12.47
N ILE A 284 8.83 5.82 -11.22
CA ILE A 284 9.80 5.97 -10.12
C ILE A 284 9.51 4.97 -8.99
N ASN A 285 10.48 4.13 -8.65
CA ASN A 285 10.41 3.27 -7.48
C ASN A 285 10.44 4.08 -6.17
N ILE A 286 9.59 3.73 -5.20
CA ILE A 286 9.60 4.30 -3.86
C ILE A 286 9.75 3.18 -2.83
N GLY A 287 10.83 3.22 -2.07
CA GLY A 287 11.17 2.19 -1.09
C GLY A 287 12.26 2.67 -0.13
N THR A 288 12.71 1.78 0.73
CA THR A 288 13.84 2.00 1.62
C THR A 288 15.15 1.51 1.00
N GLY A 289 15.09 0.52 0.09
CA GLY A 289 16.27 -0.21 -0.37
C GLY A 289 16.86 -1.14 0.71
N ILE A 290 16.11 -1.41 1.78
CA ILE A 290 16.50 -2.25 2.91
C ILE A 290 15.47 -3.39 3.06
N GLU A 291 15.95 -4.62 3.17
CA GLU A 291 15.10 -5.81 3.34
C GLU A 291 15.36 -6.51 4.67
N LEU A 292 14.32 -7.15 5.19
CA LEU A 292 14.39 -8.06 6.32
C LEU A 292 13.69 -9.37 5.94
N SER A 293 14.11 -10.46 6.56
CA SER A 293 13.36 -11.70 6.50
C SER A 293 12.03 -11.58 7.26
N ILE A 294 11.02 -12.32 6.83
CA ILE A 294 9.73 -12.40 7.56
C ILE A 294 9.97 -12.77 9.03
N ARG A 295 10.96 -13.63 9.32
CA ARG A 295 11.35 -13.98 10.68
C ARG A 295 11.86 -12.78 11.48
N GLU A 296 12.77 -12.00 10.93
CA GLU A 296 13.32 -10.80 11.60
C GLU A 296 12.22 -9.79 11.91
N VAL A 297 11.30 -9.55 10.97
CA VAL A 297 10.16 -8.65 11.20
C VAL A 297 9.21 -9.20 12.26
N ALA A 298 8.93 -10.50 12.26
CA ALA A 298 8.07 -11.11 13.27
C ALA A 298 8.69 -11.01 14.68
N GLU A 299 10.00 -11.24 14.81
CA GLU A 299 10.72 -11.08 16.09
C GLU A 299 10.81 -9.62 16.54
N LEU A 300 10.98 -8.67 15.62
CA LEU A 300 10.89 -7.24 15.91
C LEU A 300 9.51 -6.91 16.50
N ILE A 301 8.42 -7.31 15.82
CA ILE A 301 7.05 -7.08 16.29
C ILE A 301 6.83 -7.74 17.66
N ARG A 302 7.29 -8.98 17.86
CA ARG A 302 7.19 -9.69 19.14
C ARG A 302 7.82 -8.90 20.27
N ARG A 303 9.03 -8.38 20.04
CA ARG A 303 9.77 -7.57 21.01
C ARG A 303 9.04 -6.26 21.30
N GLU A 304 8.63 -5.51 20.29
CA GLU A 304 7.93 -4.23 20.46
C GLU A 304 6.59 -4.38 21.19
N ILE A 305 5.85 -5.47 20.91
CA ILE A 305 4.59 -5.77 21.60
C ILE A 305 4.83 -6.25 23.04
N GLY A 306 6.01 -6.80 23.34
CA GLY A 306 6.32 -7.44 24.61
C GLY A 306 5.57 -8.77 24.78
N PHE A 307 5.55 -9.60 23.74
CA PHE A 307 5.00 -10.95 23.82
C PHE A 307 6.11 -11.96 24.20
N GLU A 308 6.01 -12.55 25.39
CA GLU A 308 7.04 -13.47 25.91
C GLU A 308 6.91 -14.92 25.41
N GLY A 309 5.86 -15.24 24.65
CA GLY A 309 5.70 -16.55 24.03
C GLY A 309 6.55 -16.76 22.77
N GLU A 310 6.33 -17.90 22.11
CA GLU A 310 7.13 -18.36 20.98
C GLU A 310 6.48 -18.07 19.63
N LEU A 311 7.30 -17.78 18.61
CA LEU A 311 6.87 -17.72 17.21
C LEU A 311 7.24 -19.04 16.50
N ARG A 312 6.22 -19.77 16.04
CA ARG A 312 6.41 -21.04 15.35
C ARG A 312 6.19 -20.88 13.86
N PHE A 313 7.19 -21.23 13.07
CA PHE A 313 7.12 -21.19 11.61
C PHE A 313 6.71 -22.55 11.04
N ASN A 314 5.55 -22.59 10.37
CA ASN A 314 5.01 -23.80 9.77
C ASN A 314 5.51 -23.98 8.33
N SER A 315 6.62 -24.71 8.17
CA SER A 315 7.25 -24.99 6.88
C SER A 315 6.48 -25.98 5.99
N SER A 316 5.37 -26.57 6.48
CA SER A 316 4.48 -27.35 5.61
C SER A 316 3.63 -26.45 4.71
N LYS A 317 3.54 -25.15 5.03
CA LYS A 317 2.90 -24.13 4.21
C LYS A 317 3.93 -23.48 3.28
N PRO A 318 3.55 -23.10 2.05
CA PRO A 318 4.48 -22.58 1.06
C PRO A 318 5.02 -21.20 1.47
N ASP A 319 6.28 -20.96 1.15
CA ASP A 319 6.82 -19.60 1.10
C ASP A 319 6.32 -18.86 -0.15
N GLY A 320 6.22 -17.54 -0.07
CA GLY A 320 6.06 -16.69 -1.26
C GLY A 320 7.38 -16.55 -2.03
N THR A 321 7.44 -15.62 -3.00
CA THR A 321 8.70 -15.25 -3.67
C THR A 321 9.81 -15.02 -2.65
N LEU A 322 11.00 -15.59 -2.88
CA LEU A 322 12.06 -15.60 -1.85
C LEU A 322 12.59 -14.21 -1.53
N ARG A 323 12.65 -13.30 -2.50
CA ARG A 323 13.20 -11.96 -2.31
C ARG A 323 12.42 -10.93 -3.12
N LYS A 324 12.10 -9.80 -2.51
CA LYS A 324 11.47 -8.64 -3.15
C LYS A 324 12.03 -7.37 -2.53
N LEU A 325 13.02 -6.79 -3.21
CA LEU A 325 13.70 -5.56 -2.80
C LEU A 325 13.69 -4.59 -3.97
N THR A 326 13.26 -3.35 -3.72
CA THR A 326 13.16 -2.32 -4.75
C THR A 326 14.50 -1.61 -4.92
N ASP A 327 14.93 -1.36 -6.16
CA ASP A 327 16.04 -0.43 -6.42
C ASP A 327 15.50 1.00 -6.38
N VAL A 328 16.01 1.80 -5.45
CA VAL A 328 15.59 3.18 -5.17
C VAL A 328 16.61 4.21 -5.68
N SER A 329 17.59 3.79 -6.48
CA SER A 329 18.65 4.67 -6.99
C SER A 329 18.11 5.87 -7.77
N LYS A 330 17.04 5.69 -8.55
CA LYS A 330 16.38 6.78 -9.29
C LYS A 330 15.80 7.83 -8.35
N LEU A 331 15.04 7.42 -7.33
CA LEU A 331 14.45 8.34 -6.36
C LEU A 331 15.52 9.07 -5.53
N HIS A 332 16.58 8.35 -5.14
CA HIS A 332 17.72 8.95 -4.46
C HIS A 332 18.43 10.01 -5.31
N ALA A 333 18.59 9.76 -6.61
CA ALA A 333 19.18 10.72 -7.56
C ALA A 333 18.29 11.95 -7.76
N LEU A 334 16.97 11.79 -7.62
CA LEU A 334 16.00 12.89 -7.63
C LEU A 334 15.98 13.69 -6.32
N GLY A 335 16.74 13.29 -5.30
CA GLY A 335 16.96 14.09 -4.08
C GLY A 335 16.09 13.72 -2.88
N TRP A 336 15.31 12.63 -2.94
CA TRP A 336 14.50 12.16 -1.82
C TRP A 336 15.07 10.87 -1.22
N ARG A 337 15.02 10.74 0.10
CA ARG A 337 15.41 9.53 0.85
C ARG A 337 14.49 9.35 2.05
N HIS A 338 14.20 8.10 2.37
CA HIS A 338 13.45 7.77 3.58
C HIS A 338 14.27 8.05 4.84
N THR A 339 13.57 8.24 5.96
CA THR A 339 14.13 8.55 7.28
C THR A 339 13.58 7.66 8.39
N ILE A 340 12.36 7.13 8.22
CA ILE A 340 11.74 6.23 9.20
C ILE A 340 12.16 4.78 8.90
N GLU A 341 12.95 4.23 9.81
CA GLU A 341 13.35 2.81 9.80
C GLU A 341 12.23 1.91 10.36
N ILE A 342 12.34 0.61 10.10
CA ILE A 342 11.29 -0.37 10.43
C ILE A 342 11.02 -0.48 11.94
N GLU A 343 12.04 -0.33 12.78
CA GLU A 343 11.90 -0.38 14.24
C GLU A 343 10.99 0.74 14.74
N GLU A 344 11.24 1.97 14.29
CA GLU A 344 10.43 3.13 14.67
C GLU A 344 9.01 3.02 14.11
N GLY A 345 8.86 2.63 12.85
CA GLY A 345 7.54 2.51 12.24
C GLY A 345 6.68 1.41 12.89
N VAL A 346 7.26 0.25 13.27
CA VAL A 346 6.52 -0.82 13.96
C VAL A 346 6.01 -0.33 15.32
N LYS A 347 6.85 0.40 16.06
CA LYS A 347 6.46 0.99 17.34
C LYS A 347 5.28 1.96 17.18
N ARG A 348 5.42 2.94 16.27
CA ARG A 348 4.35 3.93 15.98
C ARG A 348 3.06 3.25 15.53
N LEU A 349 3.15 2.22 14.68
CA LEU A 349 1.98 1.48 14.21
C LEU A 349 1.27 0.76 15.37
N TYR A 350 2.02 0.18 16.30
CA TYR A 350 1.43 -0.51 17.43
C TYR A 350 0.78 0.48 18.42
N GLU A 351 1.41 1.63 18.68
CA GLU A 351 0.82 2.71 19.47
C GLU A 351 -0.49 3.23 18.85
N TRP A 352 -0.51 3.42 17.53
CA TRP A 352 -1.73 3.76 16.78
C TRP A 352 -2.79 2.66 16.88
N TYR A 353 -2.39 1.38 16.73
CA TYR A 353 -3.30 0.23 16.81
C TYR A 353 -4.00 0.13 18.16
N LEU A 354 -3.30 0.45 19.25
CA LEU A 354 -3.85 0.51 20.61
C LEU A 354 -4.72 1.76 20.86
N GLY A 355 -4.71 2.74 19.95
CA GLY A 355 -5.41 4.01 20.06
C GLY A 355 -4.74 5.01 21.01
N ILE A 356 -3.42 4.88 21.23
CA ILE A 356 -2.62 5.78 22.06
C ILE A 356 -2.29 7.06 21.28
N GLU A 357 -1.94 6.93 20.00
CA GLU A 357 -1.74 8.04 19.06
C GLU A 357 -2.88 8.11 18.04
N LYS A 358 -3.24 9.32 17.58
CA LYS A 358 -4.33 9.57 16.61
C LYS A 358 -3.83 10.15 15.31
#